data_AF-A0A1D6IV38-F1
#
_entry.id   AF-A0A1D6IV38-F1
#
_cell.length_a   1.000
_cell.length_b   1.000
_cell.length_c   1.000
_cell.angle_alpha   90.00
_cell.angle_beta   90.00
_cell.angle_gamma   90.00
#
_symmetry.space_group_name_H-M   'P 1'
#
loop_
_entity.id
_entity.type
_entity.pdbx_description
1 polymer ?
#
loop_
_entity_poly.entity_id
_entity_poly.type
_entity_poly.pdbx_seq_one_letter_code
_entity_poly.pdbx_strand_id
1 'polypeptide(L)'
;MGARATSPPPWRRHCLCRALHFLVLLLWGTSEANKEQAMLPPRGWNSYDSFSWIVDENAYLQNAQIMTEKLLPHGYQYAVIDFLWYRKYVDGAYTDSYGFDNIDEWGRPFPDLQRFPSSRVDRGFSQIASKVHGMGLKFGIHLMKGISVQAVNADTPILDIKTGKPYLEDGRQWTARDIGLSHRTCAWMTHGFMSVNTNIGAGRAFLRSLYRQYADWGVDFVKVDCIFGTDYSPEEIITISEELQLLQH
;
A
#
# COMPACT_ATOMS: atom_id res chain seq x y z
N MET A 1 36.42 -32.13 61.34
CA MET A 1 36.62 -30.66 61.31
C MET A 1 37.85 -30.35 60.50
N GLY A 2 37.78 -29.38 59.57
CA GLY A 2 38.92 -28.55 59.14
C GLY A 2 39.83 -29.07 58.01
N ALA A 3 39.68 -28.47 56.83
CA ALA A 3 40.67 -28.40 55.72
C ALA A 3 41.88 -27.53 56.11
N ARG A 4 43.10 -27.55 55.52
CA ARG A 4 43.57 -27.23 54.14
C ARG A 4 45.09 -27.53 54.10
N ALA A 5 45.63 -28.22 53.09
CA ALA A 5 46.21 -27.76 51.80
C ALA A 5 47.72 -27.44 51.82
N THR A 6 48.51 -28.12 50.98
CA THR A 6 49.62 -27.56 50.17
C THR A 6 49.99 -28.50 49.00
N SER A 7 50.35 -27.88 47.88
CA SER A 7 50.46 -28.28 46.46
C SER A 7 51.68 -29.15 46.04
N PRO A 8 51.70 -29.63 44.78
CA PRO A 8 52.81 -29.22 43.89
C PRO A 8 52.44 -28.98 42.39
N PRO A 9 53.30 -28.28 41.61
CA PRO A 9 53.22 -28.09 40.14
C PRO A 9 54.27 -29.00 39.42
N PRO A 10 54.71 -28.79 38.16
CA PRO A 10 54.10 -28.23 36.94
C PRO A 10 54.21 -29.16 35.68
N TRP A 11 53.23 -29.04 34.78
CA TRP A 11 53.31 -29.09 33.29
C TRP A 11 53.79 -30.38 32.60
N ARG A 12 52.93 -30.99 31.76
CA ARG A 12 53.29 -31.47 30.42
C ARG A 12 52.07 -31.61 29.51
N ARG A 13 52.24 -31.03 28.33
CA ARG A 13 51.34 -30.94 27.18
C ARG A 13 50.99 -32.33 26.65
N HIS A 14 49.72 -32.59 26.34
CA HIS A 14 49.34 -33.51 25.26
C HIS A 14 48.13 -32.97 24.50
N CYS A 15 48.33 -32.84 23.20
CA CYS A 15 47.41 -32.39 22.18
C CYS A 15 46.19 -33.30 22.08
N LEU A 16 45.00 -32.70 22.01
CA LEU A 16 43.81 -33.33 21.43
C LEU A 16 43.08 -32.25 20.62
N CYS A 17 43.40 -32.18 19.33
CA CYS A 17 42.60 -31.45 18.34
C CYS A 17 41.20 -32.07 18.30
N ARG A 18 40.23 -31.42 18.96
CA ARG A 18 38.81 -31.61 18.63
C ARG A 18 38.43 -30.54 17.61
N ALA A 19 38.39 -30.93 16.33
CA ALA A 19 37.78 -30.12 15.29
C ALA A 19 36.27 -30.05 15.55
N LEU A 20 35.80 -28.98 16.17
CA LEU A 20 34.38 -28.63 16.22
C LEU A 20 33.97 -28.19 14.81
N HIS A 21 33.31 -29.06 14.06
CA HIS A 21 32.56 -28.63 12.88
C HIS A 21 31.30 -27.92 13.38
N PHE A 22 31.35 -26.58 13.44
CA PHE A 22 30.15 -25.77 13.52
C PHE A 22 29.43 -25.87 12.17
N LEU A 23 28.45 -26.77 12.08
CA LEU A 23 27.48 -26.76 10.99
C LEU A 23 26.54 -25.58 11.22
N VAL A 24 26.89 -24.41 10.68
CA VAL A 24 25.95 -23.29 10.58
C VAL A 24 24.97 -23.65 9.46
N LEU A 25 23.84 -24.25 9.83
CA LEU A 25 22.66 -24.31 8.98
C LEU A 25 22.15 -22.87 8.84
N LEU A 26 22.66 -22.17 7.83
CA LEU A 26 21.98 -21.02 7.24
C LEU A 26 20.67 -21.55 6.67
N LEU A 27 19.63 -21.55 7.50
CA LEU A 27 18.26 -21.55 7.01
C LEU A 27 18.09 -20.23 6.26
N TRP A 28 18.42 -20.24 4.97
CA TRP A 28 17.75 -19.35 4.04
C TRP A 28 16.27 -19.71 4.09
N GLY A 29 15.54 -19.01 4.96
CA GLY A 29 14.09 -18.94 4.86
C GLY A 29 13.77 -18.33 3.50
N THR A 30 13.61 -19.20 2.51
CA THR A 30 13.02 -18.79 1.23
C THR A 30 11.60 -18.31 1.54
N SER A 31 11.32 -17.09 1.10
CA SER A 31 10.01 -16.45 1.00
C SER A 31 8.89 -17.40 0.55
N GLU A 32 8.33 -18.21 1.46
CA GLU A 32 7.15 -19.03 1.17
C GLU A 32 5.85 -18.23 1.31
N ALA A 33 5.82 -17.18 2.15
CA ALA A 33 4.63 -16.36 2.38
C ALA A 33 4.08 -15.70 1.09
N ASN A 34 4.95 -15.44 0.11
CA ASN A 34 4.56 -14.76 -1.14
C ASN A 34 3.95 -15.70 -2.20
N LYS A 35 4.05 -17.03 -2.04
CA LYS A 35 3.59 -18.00 -3.05
C LYS A 35 2.10 -18.30 -2.99
N GLU A 36 1.41 -18.00 -1.90
CA GLU A 36 -0.02 -18.34 -1.75
C GLU A 36 -0.97 -17.24 -2.26
N GLN A 37 -0.49 -16.00 -2.43
CA GLN A 37 -1.33 -14.89 -2.90
C GLN A 37 -1.56 -14.98 -4.42
N ALA A 38 -2.84 -15.07 -4.81
CA ALA A 38 -3.29 -15.18 -6.21
C ALA A 38 -2.77 -16.42 -6.99
N MET A 39 -2.68 -17.59 -6.34
CA MET A 39 -2.41 -18.87 -7.03
C MET A 39 -3.40 -19.20 -8.16
N LEU A 40 -4.63 -18.70 -8.05
CA LEU A 40 -5.63 -18.71 -9.11
C LEU A 40 -5.92 -17.27 -9.55
N PRO A 41 -6.31 -17.05 -10.83
CA PRO A 41 -6.72 -15.73 -11.28
C PRO A 41 -7.73 -15.09 -10.31
N PRO A 42 -7.52 -13.84 -9.87
CA PRO A 42 -8.46 -13.15 -9.01
C PRO A 42 -9.85 -13.10 -9.63
N ARG A 43 -10.87 -13.53 -8.87
CA ARG A 43 -12.28 -13.53 -9.29
C ARG A 43 -13.07 -12.65 -8.34
N GLY A 44 -13.84 -11.72 -8.90
CA GLY A 44 -14.53 -10.71 -8.12
C GLY A 44 -15.50 -9.88 -8.92
N TRP A 45 -15.93 -8.78 -8.30
CA TRP A 45 -16.73 -7.72 -8.89
C TRP A 45 -16.00 -6.39 -8.72
N ASN A 46 -16.21 -5.49 -9.68
CA ASN A 46 -15.64 -4.16 -9.72
C ASN A 46 -16.75 -3.17 -10.07
N SER A 47 -16.80 -2.01 -9.40
CA SER A 47 -17.90 -1.06 -9.56
C SER A 47 -17.93 -0.30 -10.88
N TYR A 48 -16.85 -0.29 -11.68
CA TYR A 48 -16.68 0.62 -12.82
C TYR A 48 -17.80 0.50 -13.86
N ASP A 49 -18.11 -0.69 -14.36
CA ASP A 49 -19.08 -0.85 -15.47
C ASP A 49 -20.51 -0.50 -15.06
N SER A 50 -20.83 -0.57 -13.76
CA SER A 50 -22.18 -0.29 -13.25
C SER A 50 -22.33 1.15 -12.75
N PHE A 51 -21.29 1.69 -12.12
CA PHE A 51 -21.34 2.95 -11.38
C PHE A 51 -20.33 3.98 -11.86
N SER A 52 -19.44 3.63 -12.80
CA SER A 52 -18.29 4.45 -13.16
C SER A 52 -17.58 4.93 -11.90
N TRP A 53 -17.33 6.24 -11.77
CA TRP A 53 -16.65 6.85 -10.64
C TRP A 53 -17.56 7.24 -9.46
N ILE A 54 -18.87 6.99 -9.54
CA ILE A 54 -19.87 7.55 -8.60
C ILE A 54 -20.44 6.53 -7.60
N VAL A 55 -19.86 5.33 -7.49
CA VAL A 55 -20.28 4.36 -6.48
C VAL A 55 -20.24 4.97 -5.07
N ASP A 56 -21.23 4.62 -4.24
CA ASP A 56 -21.31 4.99 -2.82
C ASP A 56 -21.24 3.75 -1.91
N GLU A 57 -21.03 3.96 -0.61
CA GLU A 57 -20.90 2.89 0.39
C GLU A 57 -22.10 1.94 0.40
N ASN A 58 -23.32 2.46 0.27
CA ASN A 58 -24.52 1.64 0.35
C ASN A 58 -24.65 0.75 -0.89
N ALA A 59 -24.50 1.31 -2.09
CA ALA A 59 -24.51 0.55 -3.33
C ALA A 59 -23.39 -0.50 -3.36
N TYR A 60 -22.19 -0.15 -2.88
CA TYR A 60 -21.07 -1.07 -2.75
C TYR A 60 -21.39 -2.24 -1.80
N LEU A 61 -21.85 -1.97 -0.58
CA LEU A 61 -22.15 -3.00 0.41
C LEU A 61 -23.31 -3.92 -0.01
N GLN A 62 -24.31 -3.38 -0.72
CA GLN A 62 -25.38 -4.21 -1.30
C GLN A 62 -24.84 -5.19 -2.35
N ASN A 63 -23.92 -4.75 -3.22
CA ASN A 63 -23.27 -5.63 -4.18
C ASN A 63 -22.38 -6.67 -3.49
N ALA A 64 -21.64 -6.29 -2.45
CA ALA A 64 -20.86 -7.22 -1.63
C ALA A 64 -21.74 -8.29 -0.97
N GLN A 65 -22.93 -7.91 -0.47
CA GLN A 65 -23.89 -8.88 0.07
C GLN A 65 -24.37 -9.88 -1.02
N ILE A 66 -24.71 -9.39 -2.22
CA ILE A 66 -25.11 -10.25 -3.35
C ILE A 66 -23.97 -11.18 -3.76
N MET A 67 -22.73 -10.69 -3.80
CA MET A 67 -21.55 -11.51 -4.06
C MET A 67 -21.44 -12.64 -3.04
N THR A 68 -21.61 -12.32 -1.76
CA THR A 68 -21.53 -13.29 -0.65
C THR A 68 -22.56 -14.41 -0.81
N GLU A 69 -23.80 -14.05 -1.13
CA GLU A 69 -24.90 -15.01 -1.25
C GLU A 69 -24.81 -15.87 -2.52
N LYS A 70 -24.34 -15.29 -3.64
CA LYS A 70 -24.50 -15.90 -4.96
C LYS A 70 -23.19 -16.31 -5.64
N LEU A 71 -22.08 -15.63 -5.35
CA LEU A 71 -20.83 -15.76 -6.11
C LEU A 71 -19.67 -16.31 -5.27
N LEU A 72 -19.64 -16.03 -3.96
CA LEU A 72 -18.64 -16.55 -3.04
C LEU A 72 -18.61 -18.08 -2.99
N PRO A 73 -19.76 -18.81 -2.97
CA PRO A 73 -19.76 -20.28 -3.09
C PRO A 73 -19.11 -20.82 -4.37
N HIS A 74 -18.95 -19.95 -5.39
CA HIS A 74 -18.33 -20.28 -6.67
C HIS A 74 -16.91 -19.70 -6.82
N GLY A 75 -16.34 -19.14 -5.75
CA GLY A 75 -14.96 -18.67 -5.68
C GLY A 75 -14.72 -17.21 -6.12
N TYR A 76 -15.77 -16.39 -6.28
CA TYR A 76 -15.61 -14.95 -6.45
C TYR A 76 -15.50 -14.29 -5.07
N GLN A 77 -14.36 -13.66 -4.78
CA GLN A 77 -14.06 -13.18 -3.44
C GLN A 77 -13.63 -11.71 -3.39
N TYR A 78 -13.21 -11.09 -4.50
CA TYR A 78 -12.76 -9.68 -4.47
C TYR A 78 -13.91 -8.71 -4.78
N ALA A 79 -14.22 -7.80 -3.87
CA ALA A 79 -15.17 -6.70 -4.10
C ALA A 79 -14.40 -5.38 -4.21
N VAL A 80 -14.34 -4.79 -5.40
CA VAL A 80 -13.44 -3.67 -5.71
C VAL A 80 -14.21 -2.35 -5.91
N ILE A 81 -13.84 -1.31 -5.15
CA ILE A 81 -14.28 0.07 -5.38
C ILE A 81 -13.41 0.68 -6.49
N ASP A 82 -14.03 0.95 -7.63
CA ASP A 82 -13.42 1.58 -8.81
C ASP A 82 -13.99 2.99 -9.04
N PHE A 83 -13.35 3.70 -9.96
CA PHE A 83 -12.33 4.68 -9.60
C PHE A 83 -12.80 6.03 -9.03
N LEU A 84 -11.83 6.85 -8.63
CA LEU A 84 -12.03 8.20 -8.06
C LEU A 84 -12.89 8.22 -6.79
N TRP A 85 -12.80 7.20 -5.94
CA TRP A 85 -13.47 7.17 -4.64
C TRP A 85 -13.12 8.36 -3.71
N TYR A 86 -12.01 9.04 -3.99
CA TYR A 86 -11.58 10.25 -3.30
C TYR A 86 -12.14 11.56 -3.89
N ARG A 87 -12.68 11.55 -5.12
CA ARG A 87 -13.21 12.77 -5.76
C ARG A 87 -14.55 13.17 -5.16
N LYS A 88 -14.73 14.45 -4.84
CA LYS A 88 -16.00 14.97 -4.32
C LYS A 88 -17.11 14.80 -5.34
N TYR A 89 -18.26 14.28 -4.91
CA TYR A 89 -19.46 14.18 -5.75
C TYR A 89 -20.29 15.46 -5.62
N VAL A 90 -19.85 16.51 -6.32
CA VAL A 90 -20.45 17.85 -6.32
C VAL A 90 -20.54 18.39 -7.74
N ASP A 91 -21.39 19.40 -7.95
CA ASP A 91 -21.52 20.07 -9.25
C ASP A 91 -20.16 20.57 -9.77
N GLY A 92 -19.85 20.23 -11.03
CA GLY A 92 -18.58 20.58 -11.68
C GLY A 92 -17.47 19.53 -11.53
N ALA A 93 -17.61 18.57 -10.62
CA ALA A 93 -16.67 17.43 -10.55
C ALA A 93 -16.97 16.42 -11.66
N TYR A 94 -15.94 15.98 -12.37
CA TYR A 94 -16.01 14.95 -13.42
C TYR A 94 -14.68 14.18 -13.51
N THR A 95 -14.56 13.24 -14.45
CA THR A 95 -13.41 12.33 -14.56
C THR A 95 -12.03 12.98 -14.64
N ASP A 96 -11.88 14.17 -15.22
CA ASP A 96 -10.59 14.88 -15.31
C ASP A 96 -10.66 16.29 -14.70
N SER A 97 -11.56 16.50 -13.74
CA SER A 97 -11.69 17.79 -13.05
C SER A 97 -10.58 17.98 -12.02
N TYR A 98 -9.88 19.12 -12.10
CA TYR A 98 -8.90 19.55 -11.08
C TYR A 98 -9.60 20.17 -9.86
N GLY A 99 -9.03 19.98 -8.66
CA GLY A 99 -9.44 20.70 -7.45
C GLY A 99 -10.56 20.05 -6.63
N PHE A 100 -11.06 18.88 -7.05
CA PHE A 100 -12.15 18.18 -6.39
C PHE A 100 -11.71 16.94 -5.61
N ASP A 101 -10.42 16.62 -5.57
CA ASP A 101 -9.94 15.42 -4.88
C ASP A 101 -9.80 15.70 -3.39
N ASN A 102 -10.28 14.76 -2.56
CA ASN A 102 -10.03 14.78 -1.13
C ASN A 102 -8.62 14.24 -0.87
N ILE A 103 -7.71 15.12 -0.44
CA ILE A 103 -6.32 14.77 -0.08
C ILE A 103 -6.06 15.16 1.38
N ASP A 104 -5.31 14.33 2.09
CA ASP A 104 -4.87 14.63 3.45
C ASP A 104 -3.71 15.63 3.45
N GLU A 105 -3.25 16.03 4.63
CA GLU A 105 -2.16 16.98 4.81
C GLU A 105 -0.81 16.50 4.23
N TRP A 106 -0.69 15.22 3.90
CA TRP A 106 0.49 14.58 3.31
C TRP A 106 0.37 14.37 1.80
N GLY A 107 -0.70 14.89 1.18
CA GLY A 107 -0.97 14.76 -0.25
C GLY A 107 -1.53 13.40 -0.67
N ARG A 108 -1.97 12.56 0.28
CA ARG A 108 -2.54 11.24 0.00
C ARG A 108 -4.06 11.31 -0.16
N PRO A 109 -4.67 10.68 -1.17
CA PRO A 109 -6.11 10.67 -1.33
C PRO A 109 -6.82 9.95 -0.18
N PHE A 110 -7.97 10.49 0.27
CA PHE A 110 -8.87 9.82 1.21
C PHE A 110 -10.32 9.81 0.70
N PRO A 111 -11.20 8.92 1.18
CA PRO A 111 -12.53 8.75 0.59
C PRO A 111 -13.39 10.00 0.66
N ASP A 112 -14.19 10.21 -0.38
CA ASP A 112 -15.22 11.23 -0.36
C ASP A 112 -16.24 10.90 0.73
N LEU A 113 -16.22 11.70 1.79
CA LEU A 113 -17.00 11.44 2.98
C LEU A 113 -18.50 11.47 2.68
N GLN A 114 -18.98 12.20 1.68
CA GLN A 114 -20.40 12.17 1.32
C GLN A 114 -20.82 10.81 0.76
N ARG A 115 -20.01 10.22 -0.14
CA ARG A 115 -20.26 8.89 -0.70
C ARG A 115 -19.91 7.74 0.23
N PHE A 116 -18.93 7.92 1.12
CA PHE A 116 -18.47 6.92 2.07
C PHE A 116 -18.61 7.42 3.51
N PRO A 117 -19.84 7.38 4.08
CA PRO A 117 -20.09 7.92 5.41
C PRO A 117 -19.23 7.34 6.52
N SER A 118 -18.95 6.03 6.48
CA SER A 118 -18.15 5.34 7.51
C SER A 118 -16.69 5.81 7.57
N SER A 119 -16.17 6.36 6.47
CA SER A 119 -14.83 6.96 6.41
C SER A 119 -14.67 8.21 7.26
N ARG A 120 -15.73 8.76 7.88
CA ARG A 120 -15.60 9.84 8.88
C ARG A 120 -14.84 9.42 10.13
N VAL A 121 -14.76 8.12 10.41
CA VAL A 121 -14.13 7.59 11.62
C VAL A 121 -12.61 7.68 11.54
N ASP A 122 -12.02 7.29 10.42
CA ASP A 122 -10.58 7.09 10.24
C ASP A 122 -10.02 7.81 9.00
N ARG A 123 -10.85 8.58 8.30
CA ARG A 123 -10.55 9.11 6.95
C ARG A 123 -10.07 8.02 6.00
N GLY A 124 -10.71 6.85 6.08
CA GLY A 124 -10.24 5.65 5.41
C GLY A 124 -11.33 4.64 5.13
N PHE A 125 -10.90 3.43 4.82
CA PHE A 125 -11.80 2.34 4.48
C PHE A 125 -11.83 1.22 5.53
N SER A 126 -11.25 1.38 6.72
CA SER A 126 -11.19 0.29 7.72
C SER A 126 -12.57 -0.28 8.07
N GLN A 127 -13.59 0.59 8.17
CA GLN A 127 -14.96 0.17 8.46
C GLN A 127 -15.60 -0.60 7.30
N ILE A 128 -15.32 -0.21 6.05
CA ILE A 128 -15.82 -0.93 4.87
C ILE A 128 -15.10 -2.27 4.73
N ALA A 129 -13.77 -2.27 4.83
CA ALA A 129 -12.95 -3.48 4.80
C ALA A 129 -13.41 -4.48 5.86
N SER A 130 -13.60 -4.04 7.11
CA SER A 130 -14.08 -4.90 8.20
C SER A 130 -15.44 -5.54 7.89
N LYS A 131 -16.39 -4.80 7.31
CA LYS A 131 -17.69 -5.35 6.88
C LYS A 131 -17.52 -6.38 5.77
N VAL A 132 -16.70 -6.09 4.75
CA VAL A 132 -16.43 -6.98 3.62
C VAL A 132 -15.73 -8.26 4.07
N HIS A 133 -14.74 -8.15 4.95
CA HIS A 133 -14.06 -9.29 5.57
C HIS A 133 -15.03 -10.12 6.43
N GLY A 134 -15.93 -9.47 7.17
CA GLY A 134 -16.99 -10.13 7.94
C GLY A 134 -17.99 -10.91 7.06
N MET A 135 -18.11 -10.56 5.78
CA MET A 135 -18.88 -11.31 4.79
C MET A 135 -18.10 -12.48 4.16
N GLY A 136 -16.81 -12.65 4.51
CA GLY A 136 -15.93 -13.65 3.91
C GLY A 136 -15.38 -13.24 2.52
N LEU A 137 -15.52 -11.98 2.15
CA LEU A 137 -14.96 -11.40 0.94
C LEU A 137 -13.62 -10.70 1.22
N LYS A 138 -12.92 -10.32 0.15
CA LYS A 138 -11.70 -9.53 0.13
C LYS A 138 -11.99 -8.13 -0.43
N PHE A 139 -11.46 -7.11 0.22
CA PHE A 139 -11.68 -5.71 -0.10
C PHE A 139 -10.63 -5.22 -1.09
N GLY A 140 -11.05 -4.56 -2.18
CA GLY A 140 -10.13 -3.94 -3.12
C GLY A 140 -10.48 -2.50 -3.47
N ILE A 141 -9.47 -1.75 -3.90
CA ILE A 141 -9.63 -0.37 -4.37
C ILE A 141 -8.85 -0.13 -5.67
N HIS A 142 -9.39 0.76 -6.49
CA HIS A 142 -8.68 1.34 -7.63
C HIS A 142 -7.77 2.48 -7.20
N LEU A 143 -6.60 2.59 -7.84
CA LEU A 143 -5.62 3.65 -7.64
C LEU A 143 -5.21 4.23 -9.00
N MET A 144 -4.94 5.52 -9.05
CA MET A 144 -4.16 6.12 -10.12
C MET A 144 -2.67 6.00 -9.78
N LYS A 145 -1.79 5.86 -10.79
CA LYS A 145 -0.35 5.92 -10.56
C LYS A 145 0.07 7.22 -9.82
N GLY A 146 1.11 7.11 -9.02
CA GLY A 146 1.87 8.23 -8.52
C GLY A 146 1.10 9.14 -7.58
N ILE A 147 1.09 10.43 -7.90
CA ILE A 147 0.64 11.51 -7.02
C ILE A 147 -0.36 12.43 -7.74
N SER A 148 -1.32 12.96 -6.98
CA SER A 148 -2.31 13.88 -7.54
C SER A 148 -1.67 15.23 -7.93
N VAL A 149 -2.14 15.81 -9.03
CA VAL A 149 -1.77 17.17 -9.46
C VAL A 149 -2.14 18.19 -8.38
N GLN A 150 -3.22 17.96 -7.65
CA GLN A 150 -3.64 18.81 -6.53
C GLN A 150 -2.62 18.84 -5.39
N ALA A 151 -2.07 17.69 -4.99
CA ALA A 151 -1.02 17.62 -3.96
C ALA A 151 0.26 18.34 -4.42
N VAL A 152 0.67 18.12 -5.67
CA VAL A 152 1.83 18.78 -6.30
C VAL A 152 1.66 20.30 -6.30
N ASN A 153 0.49 20.80 -6.70
CA ASN A 153 0.21 22.23 -6.76
C ASN A 153 0.11 22.86 -5.36
N ALA A 154 -0.44 22.13 -4.39
CA ALA A 154 -0.54 22.55 -3.00
C ALA A 154 0.81 22.42 -2.24
N ASP A 155 1.84 21.84 -2.86
CA ASP A 155 3.18 21.66 -2.27
C ASP A 155 3.14 20.92 -0.93
N THR A 156 2.28 19.91 -0.81
CA THR A 156 2.06 19.17 0.44
C THR A 156 3.36 18.49 0.90
N PRO A 157 3.65 18.45 2.22
CA PRO A 157 4.78 17.69 2.74
C PRO A 157 4.59 16.19 2.49
N ILE A 158 5.70 15.45 2.40
CA ILE A 158 5.68 13.99 2.34
C ILE A 158 5.74 13.41 3.75
N LEU A 159 4.89 12.43 4.06
CA LEU A 159 4.92 11.75 5.36
C LEU A 159 6.11 10.80 5.48
N ASP A 160 6.91 10.96 6.53
CA ASP A 160 7.77 9.89 7.03
C ASP A 160 6.98 9.02 8.02
N ILE A 161 6.60 7.82 7.58
CA ILE A 161 5.82 6.88 8.39
C ILE A 161 6.53 6.43 9.67
N LYS A 162 7.86 6.57 9.77
CA LYS A 162 8.61 6.20 10.97
C LYS A 162 8.50 7.24 12.07
N THR A 163 8.44 8.51 11.69
CA THR A 163 8.48 9.63 12.63
C THR A 163 7.14 10.34 12.78
N GLY A 164 6.20 10.13 11.86
CA GLY A 164 4.92 10.85 11.80
C GLY A 164 5.07 12.32 11.42
N LYS A 165 6.21 12.70 10.83
CA LYS A 165 6.61 14.08 10.52
C LYS A 165 6.93 14.22 9.03
N PRO A 166 7.12 15.46 8.52
CA PRO A 166 7.61 15.65 7.16
C PRO A 166 8.93 14.91 6.90
N TYR A 167 9.03 14.27 5.73
CA TYR A 167 10.20 13.52 5.31
C TYR A 167 11.41 14.44 5.11
N LEU A 168 12.50 14.09 5.79
CA LEU A 168 13.79 14.80 5.72
C LEU A 168 14.84 13.89 5.11
N GLU A 169 15.52 14.37 4.08
CA GLU A 169 16.67 13.71 3.45
C GLU A 169 17.65 14.79 3.01
N ASP A 170 18.94 14.56 3.28
CA ASP A 170 20.03 15.52 3.04
C ASP A 170 19.81 16.92 3.65
N GLY A 171 19.25 16.95 4.87
CA GLY A 171 19.04 18.20 5.63
C GLY A 171 17.91 19.09 5.11
N ARG A 172 17.08 18.57 4.19
CA ARG A 172 15.97 19.28 3.55
C ARG A 172 14.67 18.52 3.74
N GLN A 173 13.58 19.27 3.89
CA GLN A 173 12.22 18.74 3.78
C GLN A 173 11.80 18.65 2.32
N TRP A 174 11.26 17.49 1.94
CA TRP A 174 10.76 17.23 0.59
C TRP A 174 9.24 17.37 0.53
N THR A 175 8.73 17.80 -0.62
CA THR A 175 7.30 18.00 -0.86
C THR A 175 6.82 17.26 -2.10
N ALA A 176 5.50 17.27 -2.31
CA ALA A 176 4.87 16.74 -3.53
C ALA A 176 5.41 17.39 -4.81
N ARG A 177 5.74 18.69 -4.78
CA ARG A 177 6.29 19.40 -5.94
C ARG A 177 7.66 18.89 -6.34
N ASP A 178 8.47 18.44 -5.38
CA ASP A 178 9.81 17.94 -5.62
C ASP A 178 9.83 16.56 -6.27
N ILE A 179 8.78 15.76 -6.04
CA ILE A 179 8.72 14.36 -6.47
C ILE A 179 7.81 14.13 -7.67
N GLY A 180 6.89 15.05 -7.98
CA GLY A 180 5.95 14.91 -9.09
C GLY A 180 6.60 15.08 -10.47
N LEU A 181 6.42 14.12 -11.36
CA LEU A 181 6.92 14.17 -12.74
C LEU A 181 5.86 14.78 -13.67
N SER A 182 5.81 16.10 -13.78
CA SER A 182 4.79 16.83 -14.55
C SER A 182 4.74 16.49 -16.05
N HIS A 183 5.81 15.94 -16.61
CA HIS A 183 5.87 15.46 -18.00
C HIS A 183 5.36 14.00 -18.17
N ARG A 184 4.90 13.37 -17.07
CA ARG A 184 4.45 11.97 -16.98
C ARG A 184 3.05 11.89 -16.35
N THR A 185 2.14 12.76 -16.79
CA THR A 185 0.72 12.69 -16.43
C THR A 185 0.05 11.47 -17.04
N CYS A 186 -1.09 11.05 -16.47
CA CYS A 186 -1.90 10.01 -17.11
C CYS A 186 -2.43 10.50 -18.46
N ALA A 187 -2.26 9.71 -19.53
CA ALA A 187 -2.61 10.12 -20.89
C ALA A 187 -4.08 10.53 -21.08
N TRP A 188 -5.00 9.93 -20.33
CA TRP A 188 -6.44 10.21 -20.41
C TRP A 188 -7.00 11.02 -19.23
N MET A 189 -6.18 11.34 -18.23
CA MET A 189 -6.55 12.15 -17.06
C MET A 189 -5.40 13.09 -16.67
N THR A 190 -5.10 14.04 -17.54
CA THR A 190 -3.91 14.89 -17.41
C THR A 190 -3.96 15.86 -16.23
N HIS A 191 -5.15 16.19 -15.72
CA HIS A 191 -5.34 17.09 -14.58
C HIS A 191 -5.49 16.35 -13.24
N GLY A 192 -5.54 15.02 -13.28
CA GLY A 192 -5.71 14.18 -12.10
C GLY A 192 -4.37 13.80 -11.45
N PHE A 193 -3.58 12.97 -12.13
CA PHE A 193 -2.42 12.29 -11.56
C PHE A 193 -1.19 12.29 -12.48
N MET A 194 -0.01 12.21 -11.87
CA MET A 194 1.27 12.07 -12.56
C MET A 194 2.17 11.06 -11.83
N SER A 195 3.16 10.51 -12.54
CA SER A 195 4.17 9.64 -11.92
C SER A 195 4.95 10.36 -10.82
N VAL A 196 5.46 9.57 -9.89
CA VAL A 196 6.39 10.01 -8.85
C VAL A 196 7.82 9.65 -9.26
N ASN A 197 8.78 10.52 -8.94
CA ASN A 197 10.20 10.25 -9.12
C ASN A 197 10.69 9.25 -8.05
N THR A 198 10.69 7.96 -8.38
CA THR A 198 11.13 6.90 -7.46
C THR A 198 12.64 6.73 -7.35
N ASN A 199 13.44 7.50 -8.11
CA ASN A 199 14.90 7.47 -8.02
C ASN A 199 15.43 8.11 -6.72
N ILE A 200 14.64 8.99 -6.11
CA ILE A 200 14.99 9.70 -4.86
C ILE A 200 14.25 9.10 -3.66
N GLY A 201 14.80 9.25 -2.45
CA GLY A 201 14.21 8.66 -1.24
C GLY A 201 12.83 9.23 -0.93
N ALA A 202 12.62 10.54 -1.16
CA ALA A 202 11.34 11.19 -0.94
C ALA A 202 10.20 10.61 -1.80
N GLY A 203 10.46 10.26 -3.07
CA GLY A 203 9.45 9.65 -3.93
C GLY A 203 9.05 8.25 -3.47
N ARG A 204 10.03 7.44 -3.06
CA ARG A 204 9.78 6.13 -2.44
C ARG A 204 9.05 6.27 -1.11
N ALA A 205 9.40 7.28 -0.29
CA ALA A 205 8.74 7.56 0.98
C ALA A 205 7.26 7.92 0.80
N PHE A 206 6.91 8.71 -0.23
CA PHE A 206 5.52 9.00 -0.55
C PHE A 206 4.74 7.73 -0.89
N LEU A 207 5.24 6.91 -1.83
CA LEU A 207 4.58 5.64 -2.19
C LEU A 207 4.47 4.71 -0.98
N ARG A 208 5.52 4.57 -0.18
CA ARG A 208 5.46 3.81 1.08
C ARG A 208 4.34 4.29 2.00
N SER A 209 4.22 5.61 2.19
CA SER A 209 3.18 6.20 3.04
C SER A 209 1.76 5.96 2.51
N LEU A 210 1.62 5.87 1.20
CA LEU A 210 0.37 5.64 0.49
C LEU A 210 -0.07 4.17 0.61
N TYR A 211 0.83 3.23 0.30
CA TYR A 211 0.53 1.81 0.40
C TYR A 211 0.41 1.33 1.85
N ARG A 212 1.12 1.96 2.80
CA ARG A 212 0.91 1.72 4.23
C ARG A 212 -0.50 2.14 4.68
N GLN A 213 -0.99 3.29 4.22
CA GLN A 213 -2.36 3.74 4.50
C GLN A 213 -3.39 2.71 4.01
N TYR A 214 -3.21 2.15 2.81
CA TYR A 214 -4.13 1.14 2.27
C TYR A 214 -4.08 -0.17 3.07
N ALA A 215 -2.90 -0.59 3.51
CA ALA A 215 -2.75 -1.74 4.40
C ALA A 215 -3.42 -1.50 5.77
N ASP A 216 -3.23 -0.32 6.36
CA ASP A 216 -3.85 0.05 7.63
C ASP A 216 -5.39 0.11 7.53
N TRP A 217 -5.94 0.37 6.34
CA TRP A 217 -7.38 0.25 6.07
C TRP A 217 -7.86 -1.18 5.83
N GLY A 218 -6.98 -2.17 5.73
CA GLY A 218 -7.34 -3.57 5.46
C GLY A 218 -7.65 -3.86 3.98
N VAL A 219 -7.00 -3.17 3.04
CA VAL A 219 -7.11 -3.47 1.61
C VAL A 219 -6.37 -4.76 1.26
N ASP A 220 -7.03 -5.67 0.55
CA ASP A 220 -6.46 -6.94 0.06
C ASP A 220 -6.00 -6.90 -1.40
N PHE A 221 -6.53 -5.96 -2.17
CA PHE A 221 -6.33 -5.87 -3.62
C PHE A 221 -6.28 -4.43 -4.11
N VAL A 222 -5.31 -4.11 -4.96
CA VAL A 222 -5.20 -2.81 -5.62
C VAL A 222 -5.19 -2.99 -7.14
N LYS A 223 -5.98 -2.17 -7.85
CA LYS A 223 -5.91 -2.00 -9.30
C LYS A 223 -5.28 -0.66 -9.60
N VAL A 224 -4.07 -0.63 -10.17
CA VAL A 224 -3.35 0.62 -10.46
C VAL A 224 -3.46 0.97 -11.94
N ASP A 225 -4.18 2.04 -12.24
CA ASP A 225 -4.34 2.57 -13.61
C ASP A 225 -3.27 3.59 -13.97
N CYS A 226 -3.16 3.85 -15.28
CA CYS A 226 -2.17 4.73 -15.88
C CYS A 226 -0.73 4.35 -15.52
N ILE A 227 -0.43 3.07 -15.29
CA ILE A 227 0.92 2.60 -14.96
C ILE A 227 1.52 1.68 -16.05
N PHE A 228 0.70 1.26 -17.01
CA PHE A 228 1.07 0.36 -18.11
C PHE A 228 0.62 0.93 -19.47
N GLY A 229 1.02 0.31 -20.58
CA GLY A 229 0.67 0.78 -21.93
C GLY A 229 1.43 2.05 -22.32
N THR A 230 0.71 3.05 -22.86
CA THR A 230 1.30 4.38 -23.17
C THR A 230 1.87 5.09 -21.94
N ASP A 231 1.41 4.67 -20.76
CA ASP A 231 1.77 5.21 -19.47
C ASP A 231 2.79 4.35 -18.70
N TYR A 232 3.44 3.38 -19.38
CA TYR A 232 4.33 2.40 -18.75
C TYR A 232 5.41 3.06 -17.87
N SER A 233 5.40 2.71 -16.58
CA SER A 233 6.27 3.26 -15.54
C SER A 233 6.97 2.13 -14.75
N PRO A 234 8.00 1.48 -15.33
CA PRO A 234 8.61 0.30 -14.72
C PRO A 234 9.23 0.56 -13.34
N GLU A 235 9.87 1.72 -13.15
CA GLU A 235 10.49 2.08 -11.87
C GLU A 235 9.45 2.21 -10.76
N GLU A 236 8.27 2.71 -11.11
CA GLU A 236 7.15 2.85 -10.18
C GLU A 236 6.50 1.48 -9.87
N ILE A 237 6.33 0.61 -10.89
CA ILE A 237 5.86 -0.77 -10.71
C ILE A 237 6.79 -1.53 -9.75
N ILE A 238 8.10 -1.44 -9.96
CA ILE A 238 9.10 -2.10 -9.10
C ILE A 238 9.02 -1.55 -7.68
N THR A 239 8.98 -0.23 -7.52
CA THR A 239 8.89 0.41 -6.19
C THR A 239 7.63 -0.03 -5.46
N ILE A 240 6.47 0.00 -6.12
CA ILE A 240 5.20 -0.46 -5.54
C ILE A 240 5.30 -1.94 -5.14
N SER A 241 5.87 -2.79 -5.99
CA SER A 241 6.07 -4.20 -5.68
C SER A 241 6.94 -4.40 -4.43
N GLU A 242 8.03 -3.64 -4.30
CA GLU A 242 8.91 -3.71 -3.13
C GLU A 242 8.17 -3.26 -1.86
N GLU A 243 7.42 -2.14 -1.91
CA GLU A 243 6.67 -1.67 -0.75
C GLU A 243 5.57 -2.66 -0.32
N LEU A 244 4.89 -3.32 -1.27
CA LEU A 244 3.90 -4.37 -0.97
C LEU A 244 4.54 -5.60 -0.30
N GLN A 245 5.75 -5.99 -0.71
CA GLN A 245 6.47 -7.10 -0.08
C GLN A 245 6.84 -6.79 1.38
N LEU A 246 7.17 -5.53 1.69
CA LEU A 246 7.48 -5.09 3.06
C LEU A 246 6.25 -5.12 3.98
N LEU A 247 5.03 -5.11 3.45
CA LEU A 247 3.79 -5.17 4.23
C LEU A 247 3.37 -6.59 4.60
N GLN A 248 3.99 -7.62 4.00
CA GLN A 248 3.68 -9.03 4.24
C GLN A 248 4.48 -9.65 5.40
N HIS A 249 5.28 -8.86 6.13
CA HIS A 249 6.17 -9.31 7.22
C HIS A 249 5.85 -8.65 8.56
#